data_AF-A0A6M0BE66-F1
#
_entry.id   AF-A0A6M0BE66-F1
#
_cell.length_a   1.000
_cell.length_b   1.000
_cell.length_c   1.000
_cell.angle_alpha   90.00
_cell.angle_beta   90.00
_cell.angle_gamma   90.00
#
_symmetry.space_group_name_H-M   'P 1'
#
loop_
_entity.id
_entity.type
_entity.pdbx_description
1 polymer ?
#
loop_
_entity_poly.entity_id
_entity_poly.type
_entity_poly.pdbx_seq_one_letter_code
_entity_poly.pdbx_strand_id
1 'polypeptide(L)'
;MKDQIRQLVCQVQSYPRDTQERQQALGTLVKQILRSRKICRPSKGQPLSGIYRDILEAVQKQLTQDLEQTIDRYSPQFISDREWTSWRDMAFKKVIDNYRLEQLALEAQGQKTHTKERLYALTELINALQISGKLYHPPGFSIDVYQDAVIRTLGFVFQNINVYNPDKGKFMKWVNFRLYVMLQEVRKELNEPFIQSQYNKVFRTQSDLKRLIKKTKTETVLLWFQLILKGRITVIDQGWQVFYILIVLLKLSQLLTKKPI
;
A
#
# COMPACT_ATOMS: atom_id res chain seq x y z
N MET A 1 14.33 -15.99 -2.46
CA MET A 1 14.71 -14.56 -2.44
C MET A 1 15.42 -14.17 -1.15
N LYS A 2 14.87 -14.50 0.03
CA LYS A 2 15.50 -14.26 1.33
C LYS A 2 16.92 -14.82 1.47
N ASP A 3 17.10 -16.10 1.15
CA ASP A 3 18.41 -16.77 1.31
C ASP A 3 19.46 -16.18 0.36
N GLN A 4 19.04 -15.78 -0.84
CA GLN A 4 19.90 -15.06 -1.79
C GLN A 4 20.36 -13.71 -1.24
N ILE A 5 19.46 -12.93 -0.60
CA ILE A 5 19.84 -11.66 0.02
C ILE A 5 20.81 -11.90 1.17
N ARG A 6 20.59 -12.93 2.01
CA ARG A 6 21.51 -13.29 3.10
C ARG A 6 22.90 -13.65 2.59
N GLN A 7 22.98 -14.50 1.56
CA GLN A 7 24.24 -14.87 0.92
C GLN A 7 24.98 -13.65 0.37
N LEU A 8 24.26 -12.75 -0.32
CA LEU A 8 24.85 -11.53 -0.86
C LEU A 8 25.34 -10.59 0.24
N VAL A 9 24.64 -10.51 1.38
CA VAL A 9 25.14 -9.74 2.54
C VAL A 9 26.42 -10.35 3.11
N CYS A 10 26.48 -11.68 3.32
CA CYS A 10 27.71 -12.35 3.75
C CYS A 10 28.87 -12.08 2.78
N GLN A 11 28.60 -12.12 1.48
CA GLN A 11 29.60 -11.85 0.45
C GLN A 11 30.12 -10.41 0.53
N VAL A 12 29.24 -9.41 0.67
CA VAL A 12 29.66 -8.01 0.84
C VAL A 12 30.48 -7.82 2.11
N GLN A 13 30.11 -8.48 3.21
CA GLN A 13 30.82 -8.40 4.49
C GLN A 13 32.18 -9.10 4.49
N SER A 14 32.38 -10.11 3.63
CA SER A 14 33.67 -10.82 3.51
C SER A 14 34.77 -10.00 2.82
N TYR A 15 34.41 -8.95 2.10
CA TYR A 15 35.36 -8.09 1.41
C TYR A 15 35.69 -6.83 2.24
N PRO A 16 36.95 -6.36 2.28
CA PRO A 16 37.30 -5.11 2.93
C PRO A 16 36.59 -3.90 2.33
N ARG A 17 36.38 -2.86 3.15
CA ARG A 17 35.93 -1.55 2.67
C ARG A 17 36.97 -1.04 1.66
N ASP A 18 36.51 -0.46 0.55
CA ASP A 18 37.33 0.07 -0.56
C ASP A 18 37.82 -0.93 -1.63
N THR A 19 37.44 -2.21 -1.57
CA THR A 19 37.76 -3.13 -2.68
C THR A 19 36.74 -3.07 -3.82
N GLN A 20 37.21 -3.32 -5.04
CA GLN A 20 36.34 -3.37 -6.22
C GLN A 20 35.36 -4.54 -6.13
N GLU A 21 35.78 -5.65 -5.54
CA GLU A 21 34.97 -6.84 -5.28
C GLU A 21 33.79 -6.51 -4.36
N ARG A 22 34.02 -5.70 -3.31
CA ARG A 22 32.95 -5.25 -2.42
C ARG A 22 31.92 -4.40 -3.17
N GLN A 23 32.38 -3.46 -4.00
CA GLN A 23 31.48 -2.62 -4.80
C GLN A 23 30.65 -3.44 -5.81
N GLN A 24 31.24 -4.46 -6.42
CA GLN A 24 30.52 -5.38 -7.31
C GLN A 24 29.49 -6.24 -6.56
N ALA A 25 29.87 -6.80 -5.40
CA ALA A 25 28.97 -7.57 -4.55
C ALA A 25 27.80 -6.69 -4.05
N LEU A 26 28.09 -5.46 -3.64
CA LEU A 26 27.08 -4.50 -3.20
C LEU A 26 26.14 -4.11 -4.34
N GLY A 27 26.68 -3.85 -5.54
CA GLY A 27 25.86 -3.59 -6.72
C GLY A 27 24.93 -4.76 -7.05
N THR A 28 25.38 -6.00 -6.85
CA THR A 28 24.56 -7.20 -7.02
C THR A 28 23.45 -7.30 -5.96
N LEU A 29 23.78 -7.02 -4.70
CA LEU A 29 22.80 -6.95 -3.61
C LEU A 29 21.73 -5.89 -3.86
N VAL A 30 22.13 -4.67 -4.24
CA VAL A 30 21.22 -3.55 -4.57
C VAL A 30 20.28 -3.93 -5.71
N LYS A 31 20.81 -4.52 -6.80
CA LYS A 31 19.98 -5.03 -7.91
C LYS A 31 18.96 -6.05 -7.43
N GLN A 32 19.37 -6.97 -6.54
CA GLN A 32 18.48 -7.99 -6.01
C GLN A 32 17.37 -7.41 -5.12
N ILE A 33 17.69 -6.45 -4.25
CA ILE A 33 16.70 -5.75 -3.41
C ILE A 33 15.69 -4.98 -4.28
N LEU A 34 16.15 -4.34 -5.36
CA LEU A 34 15.32 -3.55 -6.26
C LEU A 34 14.51 -4.38 -7.26
N ARG A 35 14.69 -5.70 -7.34
CA ARG A 35 13.87 -6.56 -8.23
C ARG A 35 12.38 -6.52 -7.88
N SER A 36 12.05 -6.42 -6.60
CA SER A 36 10.67 -6.42 -6.11
C SER A 36 10.09 -5.02 -5.88
N ARG A 37 10.77 -3.97 -6.35
CA ARG A 37 10.35 -2.56 -6.22
C ARG A 37 8.90 -2.34 -6.68
N LYS A 38 8.22 -1.38 -6.07
CA LYS A 38 6.82 -1.05 -6.38
C LYS A 38 6.67 0.05 -7.43
N ILE A 39 7.75 0.79 -7.69
CA ILE A 39 7.79 1.86 -8.69
C ILE A 39 8.95 1.67 -9.68
N CYS A 40 8.87 2.36 -10.80
CA CYS A 40 9.78 2.32 -11.93
C CYS A 40 9.97 0.89 -12.44
N ARG A 41 8.87 0.15 -12.63
CA ARG A 41 8.95 -1.17 -13.28
C ARG A 41 8.89 -0.98 -14.79
N PRO A 42 9.82 -1.54 -15.57
CA PRO A 42 9.72 -1.45 -17.03
C PRO A 42 8.42 -2.11 -17.51
N SER A 43 7.71 -1.43 -18.41
CA SER A 43 6.67 -2.08 -19.21
C SER A 43 7.34 -3.13 -20.11
N LYS A 44 6.73 -4.31 -20.28
CA LYS A 44 7.32 -5.51 -20.89
C LYS A 44 8.34 -5.21 -22.00
N GLY A 45 9.63 -5.38 -21.71
CA GLY A 45 10.73 -5.26 -22.67
C GLY A 45 11.20 -3.84 -23.00
N GLN A 46 10.54 -2.79 -22.51
CA GLN A 46 10.96 -1.41 -22.73
C GLN A 46 11.85 -0.91 -21.58
N PRO A 47 13.01 -0.29 -21.89
CA PRO A 47 13.81 0.36 -20.86
C PRO A 47 13.05 1.55 -20.26
N LEU A 48 13.35 1.86 -19.00
CA LEU A 48 12.84 3.07 -18.38
C LEU A 48 13.46 4.31 -19.05
N SER A 49 12.66 5.36 -19.18
CA SER A 49 13.07 6.64 -19.72
C SER A 49 12.60 7.79 -18.84
N GLY A 50 13.15 8.99 -19.08
CA GLY A 50 12.80 10.22 -18.39
C GLY A 50 12.87 10.10 -16.86
N ILE A 51 11.88 10.68 -16.19
CA ILE A 51 11.81 10.76 -14.73
C ILE A 51 11.86 9.38 -14.04
N TYR A 52 11.34 8.32 -14.67
CA TYR A 52 11.36 6.97 -14.08
C TYR A 52 12.78 6.39 -14.00
N ARG A 53 13.60 6.65 -15.01
CA ARG A 53 15.01 6.24 -15.01
C ARG A 53 15.77 7.04 -13.95
N ASP A 54 15.58 8.35 -13.92
CA ASP A 54 16.27 9.26 -13.00
C ASP A 54 15.96 8.91 -11.54
N ILE A 55 14.70 8.55 -11.23
CA ILE A 55 14.32 8.05 -9.90
C ILE A 55 15.02 6.73 -9.60
N LEU A 56 15.01 5.76 -10.52
CA LEU A 56 15.63 4.45 -10.27
C LEU A 56 17.14 4.57 -10.02
N GLU A 57 17.84 5.38 -10.81
CA GLU A 57 19.27 5.63 -10.64
C GLU A 57 19.58 6.32 -9.31
N ALA A 58 18.78 7.34 -8.95
CA ALA A 58 18.91 8.00 -7.65
C ALA A 58 18.65 7.04 -6.47
N VAL A 59 17.67 6.13 -6.59
CA VAL A 59 17.38 5.10 -5.58
C VAL A 59 18.51 4.08 -5.48
N GLN A 60 19.08 3.66 -6.60
CA GLN A 60 20.26 2.79 -6.60
C GLN A 60 21.42 3.46 -5.85
N LYS A 61 21.73 4.71 -6.18
CA LYS A 61 22.78 5.48 -5.51
C LYS A 61 22.52 5.61 -4.01
N GLN A 62 21.30 6.00 -3.62
CA GLN A 62 20.94 6.16 -2.22
C GLN A 62 21.02 4.83 -1.44
N LEU A 63 20.50 3.74 -2.02
CA LEU A 63 20.52 2.43 -1.37
C LEU A 63 21.94 1.89 -1.23
N THR A 64 22.79 2.07 -2.25
CA THR A 64 24.23 1.74 -2.19
C THR A 64 24.89 2.49 -1.03
N GLN A 65 24.69 3.80 -0.93
CA GLN A 65 25.26 4.62 0.15
C GLN A 65 24.78 4.20 1.54
N ASP A 66 23.47 3.96 1.70
CA ASP A 66 22.88 3.53 2.96
C ASP A 66 23.43 2.18 3.42
N LEU A 67 23.55 1.21 2.49
CA LEU A 67 24.07 -0.11 2.78
C LEU A 67 25.58 -0.07 3.04
N GLU A 68 26.37 0.68 2.28
CA GLU A 68 27.82 0.82 2.50
C GLU A 68 28.15 1.22 3.95
N GLN A 69 27.33 2.09 4.53
CA GLN A 69 27.50 2.61 5.89
C GLN A 69 27.01 1.66 6.98
N THR A 70 26.05 0.78 6.68
CA THR A 70 25.30 0.03 7.71
C THR A 70 25.43 -1.48 7.60
N ILE A 71 25.79 -2.01 6.43
CA ILE A 71 25.74 -3.45 6.11
C ILE A 71 26.59 -4.29 7.07
N ASP A 72 27.77 -3.80 7.48
CA ASP A 72 28.66 -4.54 8.38
C ASP A 72 28.13 -4.64 9.81
N ARG A 73 27.11 -3.85 10.16
CA ARG A 73 26.43 -3.92 11.48
C ARG A 73 25.34 -4.99 11.52
N TYR A 74 24.94 -5.52 10.37
CA TYR A 74 23.87 -6.51 10.29
C TYR A 74 24.40 -7.92 10.44
N SER A 75 23.73 -8.70 11.26
CA SER A 75 23.97 -10.14 11.40
C SER A 75 23.13 -10.90 10.35
N PRO A 76 23.74 -11.54 9.33
CA PRO A 76 23.01 -12.18 8.23
C PRO A 76 21.95 -13.21 8.66
N GLN A 77 22.19 -13.88 9.79
CA GLN A 77 21.29 -14.85 10.40
C GLN A 77 19.94 -14.24 10.84
N PHE A 78 19.91 -12.94 11.16
CA PHE A 78 18.72 -12.23 11.65
C PHE A 78 18.02 -11.40 10.59
N ILE A 79 18.50 -11.38 9.34
CA ILE A 79 17.83 -10.64 8.26
C ILE A 79 16.46 -11.28 8.01
N SER A 80 15.42 -10.54 8.37
CA SER A 80 14.02 -10.90 8.16
C SER A 80 13.56 -10.54 6.74
N ASP A 81 12.43 -11.09 6.30
CA ASP A 81 11.82 -10.67 5.02
C ASP A 81 11.38 -9.19 5.02
N ARG A 82 11.21 -8.61 6.21
CA ARG A 82 10.84 -7.21 6.40
C ARG A 82 12.05 -6.29 6.29
N GLU A 83 13.25 -6.75 6.68
CA GLU A 83 14.48 -5.96 6.71
C GLU A 83 14.80 -5.33 5.35
N TRP A 84 14.91 -6.17 4.32
CA TRP A 84 15.33 -5.72 3.00
C TRP A 84 14.23 -4.92 2.29
N THR A 85 12.97 -5.23 2.60
CA THR A 85 11.81 -4.43 2.18
C THR A 85 11.88 -3.04 2.80
N SER A 86 12.28 -2.94 4.08
CA SER A 86 12.49 -1.67 4.77
C SER A 86 13.62 -0.86 4.14
N TRP A 87 14.79 -1.46 3.87
CA TRP A 87 15.90 -0.77 3.19
C TRP A 87 15.47 -0.16 1.85
N ARG A 88 14.77 -0.96 1.05
CA ARG A 88 14.21 -0.52 -0.23
C ARG A 88 13.25 0.65 -0.05
N ASP A 89 12.26 0.51 0.81
CA ASP A 89 11.19 1.49 0.99
C ASP A 89 11.75 2.80 1.61
N MET A 90 12.76 2.71 2.49
CA MET A 90 13.50 3.87 3.01
C MET A 90 14.29 4.60 1.92
N ALA A 91 14.98 3.88 1.04
CA ALA A 91 15.71 4.50 -0.08
C ALA A 91 14.74 5.25 -1.01
N PHE A 92 13.60 4.65 -1.36
CA PHE A 92 12.55 5.33 -2.12
C PHE A 92 12.01 6.55 -1.38
N LYS A 93 11.73 6.45 -0.07
CA LYS A 93 11.24 7.58 0.73
C LYS A 93 12.22 8.76 0.76
N LYS A 94 13.53 8.50 0.79
CA LYS A 94 14.57 9.54 0.74
C LYS A 94 14.66 10.21 -0.63
N VAL A 95 14.56 9.42 -1.70
CA VAL A 95 14.72 9.92 -3.08
C VAL A 95 13.47 10.62 -3.60
N ILE A 96 12.27 10.14 -3.27
CA ILE A 96 11.01 10.71 -3.76
C ILE A 96 10.69 11.99 -2.97
N ASP A 97 11.22 13.09 -3.46
CA ASP A 97 10.96 14.44 -2.99
C ASP A 97 9.76 15.10 -3.71
N ASN A 98 9.43 16.32 -3.30
CA ASN A 98 8.31 17.08 -3.89
C ASN A 98 8.53 17.38 -5.38
N TYR A 99 9.79 17.55 -5.82
CA TYR A 99 10.11 17.84 -7.21
C TYR A 99 9.84 16.61 -8.10
N ARG A 100 10.33 15.43 -7.69
CA ARG A 100 10.08 14.17 -8.43
C ARG A 100 8.60 13.79 -8.46
N LEU A 101 7.86 14.05 -7.39
CA LEU A 101 6.40 13.85 -7.38
C LEU A 101 5.69 14.76 -8.38
N GLU A 102 6.12 16.02 -8.47
CA GLU A 102 5.60 16.97 -9.47
C GLU A 102 5.97 16.53 -10.90
N GLN A 103 7.20 16.08 -11.15
CA GLN A 103 7.60 15.56 -12.47
C GLN A 103 6.81 14.30 -12.87
N LEU A 104 6.56 13.37 -11.95
CA LEU A 104 5.70 12.21 -12.18
C LEU A 104 4.25 12.63 -12.51
N ALA A 105 3.76 13.70 -11.87
CA ALA A 105 2.43 14.24 -12.14
C ALA A 105 2.35 14.85 -13.55
N LEU A 106 3.34 15.64 -13.95
CA LEU A 106 3.42 16.24 -15.28
C LEU A 106 3.59 15.18 -16.38
N GLU A 107 4.39 14.15 -16.13
CA GLU A 107 4.54 13.00 -17.03
C GLU A 107 3.18 12.31 -17.22
N ALA A 108 2.46 12.01 -16.13
CA ALA A 108 1.14 11.40 -16.23
C ALA A 108 0.08 12.29 -16.91
N GLN A 109 0.17 13.60 -16.72
CA GLN A 109 -0.69 14.59 -17.38
C GLN A 109 -0.44 14.67 -18.89
N GLY A 110 0.83 14.62 -19.32
CA GLY A 110 1.25 14.71 -20.72
C GLY A 110 0.87 13.50 -21.58
N GLN A 111 0.57 12.34 -20.96
CA GLN A 111 0.15 11.15 -21.68
C GLN A 111 -1.31 11.25 -22.17
N LYS A 112 -1.58 10.80 -23.40
CA LYS A 112 -2.93 10.79 -23.99
C LYS A 112 -3.91 9.96 -23.14
N THR A 113 -5.17 10.38 -23.09
CA THR A 113 -6.23 9.67 -22.35
C THR A 113 -6.44 8.26 -22.90
N HIS A 114 -6.75 7.29 -22.00
CA HIS A 114 -7.02 5.88 -22.33
C HIS A 114 -5.87 5.08 -22.95
N THR A 115 -4.62 5.54 -22.81
CA THR A 115 -3.45 4.76 -23.26
C THR A 115 -2.84 3.92 -22.13
N LYS A 116 -2.07 2.89 -22.51
CA LYS A 116 -1.35 2.05 -21.54
C LYS A 116 -0.25 2.84 -20.83
N GLU A 117 0.36 3.77 -21.55
CA GLU A 117 1.40 4.68 -21.08
C GLU A 117 0.85 5.61 -20.00
N ARG A 118 -0.37 6.12 -20.19
CA ARG A 118 -1.05 6.93 -19.16
C ARG A 118 -1.39 6.10 -17.93
N LEU A 119 -1.93 4.90 -18.10
CA LEU A 119 -2.23 4.02 -16.97
C LEU A 119 -0.96 3.67 -16.17
N TYR A 120 0.14 3.41 -16.89
CA TYR A 120 1.45 3.19 -16.29
C TYR A 120 1.90 4.42 -15.49
N ALA A 121 1.92 5.59 -16.11
CA ALA A 121 2.37 6.84 -15.48
C ALA A 121 1.54 7.19 -14.22
N LEU A 122 0.23 7.01 -14.29
CA LEU A 122 -0.66 7.22 -13.14
C LEU A 122 -0.38 6.20 -12.03
N THR A 123 -0.19 4.93 -12.37
CA THR A 123 0.13 3.89 -11.38
C THR A 123 1.45 4.21 -10.67
N GLU A 124 2.46 4.63 -11.42
CA GLU A 124 3.75 5.03 -10.89
C GLU A 124 3.64 6.25 -9.96
N LEU A 125 2.87 7.29 -10.35
CA LEU A 125 2.58 8.46 -9.52
C LEU A 125 1.88 8.08 -8.21
N ILE A 126 0.84 7.25 -8.26
CA ILE A 126 0.07 6.84 -7.08
C ILE A 126 0.95 6.03 -6.11
N ASN A 127 1.74 5.10 -6.63
CA ASN A 127 2.67 4.32 -5.81
C ASN A 127 3.77 5.22 -5.20
N ALA A 128 4.27 6.21 -5.95
CA ALA A 128 5.24 7.17 -5.44
C ALA A 128 4.67 8.03 -4.33
N LEU A 129 3.43 8.54 -4.47
CA LEU A 129 2.72 9.28 -3.43
C LEU A 129 2.63 8.47 -2.13
N GLN A 130 2.24 7.18 -2.22
CA GLN A 130 2.12 6.30 -1.06
C GLN A 130 3.46 6.05 -0.34
N ILE A 131 4.56 5.86 -1.07
CA ILE A 131 5.87 5.51 -0.48
C ILE A 131 6.64 6.74 -0.01
N SER A 132 6.42 7.90 -0.63
CA SER A 132 7.13 9.15 -0.33
C SER A 132 7.01 9.64 1.12
N GLY A 133 5.92 9.26 1.80
CA GLY A 133 5.59 9.78 3.13
C GLY A 133 5.33 11.29 3.15
N LYS A 134 4.99 11.91 2.00
CA LYS A 134 4.71 13.35 1.88
C LYS A 134 3.23 13.72 2.05
N LEU A 135 2.36 12.73 2.16
CA LEU A 135 0.95 12.94 2.47
C LEU A 135 0.80 13.50 3.89
N TYR A 136 0.01 14.56 4.02
CA TYR A 136 -0.23 15.24 5.29
C TYR A 136 -0.99 14.32 6.26
N HIS A 137 -0.42 14.10 7.45
CA HIS A 137 -1.06 13.33 8.52
C HIS A 137 -1.40 14.25 9.71
N PRO A 138 -2.60 14.84 9.78
CA PRO A 138 -3.01 15.64 10.93
C PRO A 138 -3.11 14.80 12.20
N PRO A 139 -2.81 15.38 13.38
CA PRO A 139 -3.17 14.76 14.65
C PRO A 139 -4.70 14.74 14.81
N GLY A 140 -5.22 13.75 15.56
CA GLY A 140 -6.64 13.70 15.96
C GLY A 140 -7.58 12.91 15.04
N PHE A 141 -7.08 12.28 13.99
CA PHE A 141 -7.84 11.32 13.18
C PHE A 141 -7.43 9.89 13.50
N SER A 142 -8.39 8.95 13.49
CA SER A 142 -8.06 7.52 13.62
C SER A 142 -7.34 7.02 12.37
N ILE A 143 -6.59 5.93 12.52
CA ILE A 143 -5.85 5.29 11.41
C ILE A 143 -6.81 4.92 10.28
N ASP A 144 -8.00 4.39 10.60
CA ASP A 144 -9.00 3.98 9.62
C ASP A 144 -9.54 5.17 8.81
N VAL A 145 -9.85 6.29 9.48
CA VAL A 145 -10.29 7.54 8.82
C VAL A 145 -9.19 8.08 7.91
N TYR A 146 -7.96 8.08 8.40
CA TYR A 146 -6.82 8.55 7.62
C TYR A 146 -6.61 7.70 6.37
N GLN A 147 -6.64 6.37 6.50
CA GLN A 147 -6.45 5.46 5.37
C GLN A 147 -7.56 5.60 4.32
N ASP A 148 -8.83 5.72 4.73
CA ASP A 148 -9.94 5.94 3.79
C ASP A 148 -9.78 7.28 3.05
N ALA A 149 -9.47 8.35 3.77
CA ALA A 149 -9.24 9.66 3.16
C ALA A 149 -8.06 9.66 2.18
N VAL A 150 -6.97 8.94 2.50
CA VAL A 150 -5.83 8.76 1.58
C VAL A 150 -6.28 8.03 0.31
N ILE A 151 -7.02 6.92 0.43
CA ILE A 151 -7.49 6.15 -0.74
C ILE A 151 -8.37 7.02 -1.65
N ARG A 152 -9.35 7.75 -1.07
CA ARG A 152 -10.21 8.67 -1.82
C ARG A 152 -9.42 9.79 -2.49
N THR A 153 -8.41 10.33 -1.81
CA THR A 153 -7.52 11.36 -2.36
C THR A 153 -6.71 10.84 -3.55
N LEU A 154 -6.15 9.63 -3.44
CA LEU A 154 -5.41 9.01 -4.54
C LEU A 154 -6.32 8.73 -5.74
N GLY A 155 -7.57 8.30 -5.50
CA GLY A 155 -8.59 8.17 -6.55
C GLY A 155 -8.90 9.51 -7.23
N PHE A 156 -9.02 10.59 -6.46
CA PHE A 156 -9.18 11.94 -7.01
C PHE A 156 -7.99 12.35 -7.88
N VAL A 157 -6.75 12.15 -7.41
CA VAL A 157 -5.54 12.48 -8.20
C VAL A 157 -5.52 11.69 -9.51
N PHE A 158 -5.81 10.39 -9.46
CA PHE A 158 -5.88 9.53 -10.64
C PHE A 158 -6.87 10.05 -11.69
N GLN A 159 -8.04 10.52 -11.25
CA GLN A 159 -9.10 11.02 -12.14
C GLN A 159 -8.87 12.46 -12.62
N ASN A 160 -8.26 13.31 -11.79
CA ASN A 160 -8.25 14.77 -11.98
C ASN A 160 -6.85 15.34 -12.27
N ILE A 161 -5.86 14.48 -12.57
CA ILE A 161 -4.50 14.92 -12.89
C ILE A 161 -4.43 15.97 -14.01
N ASN A 162 -5.38 15.95 -14.96
CA ASN A 162 -5.41 16.91 -16.07
C ASN A 162 -5.80 18.33 -15.61
N VAL A 163 -6.43 18.46 -14.45
CA VAL A 163 -6.85 19.75 -13.86
C VAL A 163 -5.72 20.36 -13.03
N TYR A 164 -4.69 19.58 -12.68
CA TYR A 164 -3.52 20.10 -12.00
C TYR A 164 -2.81 21.14 -12.88
N ASN A 165 -2.52 22.29 -12.29
CA ASN A 165 -1.80 23.37 -12.95
C ASN A 165 -0.61 23.80 -12.05
N PRO A 166 0.65 23.59 -12.49
CA PRO A 166 1.83 23.95 -11.71
C PRO A 166 1.99 25.46 -11.47
N ASP A 167 1.43 26.31 -12.34
CA ASP A 167 1.47 27.77 -12.17
C ASP A 167 0.57 28.26 -11.03
N LYS A 168 -0.47 27.49 -10.69
CA LYS A 168 -1.39 27.80 -9.58
C LYS A 168 -0.88 27.34 -8.22
N GLY A 169 0.12 26.47 -8.18
CA GLY A 169 0.71 26.02 -6.93
C GLY A 169 1.38 24.65 -7.03
N LYS A 170 2.19 24.34 -6.02
CA LYS A 170 2.96 23.09 -5.95
C LYS A 170 2.07 21.86 -5.85
N PHE A 171 2.44 20.80 -6.57
CA PHE A 171 1.70 19.54 -6.63
C PHE A 171 1.30 19.00 -5.25
N MET A 172 2.25 18.89 -4.31
CA MET A 172 1.95 18.36 -2.98
C MET A 172 1.04 19.25 -2.14
N LYS A 173 0.98 20.57 -2.39
CA LYS A 173 -0.01 21.44 -1.73
C LYS A 173 -1.41 21.12 -2.26
N TRP A 174 -1.55 20.92 -3.56
CA TRP A 174 -2.82 20.52 -4.19
C TRP A 174 -3.32 19.17 -3.67
N VAL A 175 -2.45 18.16 -3.62
CA VAL A 175 -2.77 16.83 -3.07
C VAL A 175 -3.15 16.91 -1.59
N ASN A 176 -2.34 17.59 -0.76
CA ASN A 176 -2.59 17.65 0.68
C ASN A 176 -3.81 18.51 1.04
N PHE A 177 -4.14 19.52 0.23
CA PHE A 177 -5.40 20.23 0.36
C PHE A 177 -6.59 19.30 0.13
N ARG A 178 -6.54 18.47 -0.93
CA ARG A 178 -7.60 17.47 -1.16
C ARG A 178 -7.68 16.44 -0.05
N LEU A 179 -6.55 15.98 0.47
CA LEU A 179 -6.51 15.07 1.61
C LEU A 179 -7.17 15.66 2.85
N TYR A 180 -6.89 16.93 3.15
CA TYR A 180 -7.54 17.63 4.25
C TYR A 180 -9.06 17.67 4.08
N VAL A 181 -9.56 17.99 2.88
CA VAL A 181 -10.99 17.98 2.59
C VAL A 181 -11.58 16.58 2.80
N MET A 182 -10.94 15.53 2.28
CA MET A 182 -11.38 14.13 2.43
C MET A 182 -11.42 13.68 3.89
N LEU A 183 -10.45 14.09 4.71
CA LEU A 183 -10.44 13.76 6.13
C LEU A 183 -11.66 14.32 6.86
N GLN A 184 -12.09 15.54 6.51
CA GLN A 184 -13.29 16.14 7.08
C GLN A 184 -14.56 15.44 6.59
N GLU A 185 -14.63 15.08 5.30
CA GLU A 185 -15.76 14.35 4.72
C GLU A 185 -15.93 12.98 5.39
N VAL A 186 -14.89 12.16 5.46
CA VAL A 186 -14.93 10.84 6.11
C VAL A 186 -15.29 10.96 7.59
N ARG A 187 -14.75 11.94 8.30
CA ARG A 187 -15.11 12.18 9.70
C ARG A 187 -16.59 12.55 9.86
N LYS A 188 -17.13 13.38 8.97
CA LYS A 188 -18.57 13.73 8.97
C LYS A 188 -19.43 12.49 8.69
N GLU A 189 -19.10 11.72 7.65
CA GLU A 189 -19.79 10.48 7.29
C GLU A 189 -19.83 9.49 8.47
N LEU A 190 -18.74 9.35 9.22
CA LEU A 190 -18.72 8.48 10.41
C LEU A 190 -19.50 9.03 11.59
N ASN A 191 -19.66 10.35 11.68
CA ASN A 191 -20.46 11.00 12.72
C ASN A 191 -21.95 11.09 12.36
N GLU A 192 -22.34 10.70 11.13
CA GLU A 192 -23.75 10.63 10.75
C GLU A 192 -24.48 9.64 11.66
N PRO A 193 -25.60 10.03 12.31
CA PRO A 193 -26.29 9.20 13.30
C PRO A 193 -26.69 7.82 12.76
N PHE A 194 -27.06 7.75 11.48
CA PHE A 194 -27.37 6.49 10.82
C PHE A 194 -26.14 5.59 10.72
N ILE A 195 -25.02 6.11 10.23
CA ILE A 195 -23.76 5.36 10.07
C ILE A 195 -23.21 4.94 11.44
N GLN A 196 -23.24 5.81 12.44
CA GLN A 196 -22.89 5.46 13.82
C GLN A 196 -23.79 4.35 14.36
N SER A 197 -25.10 4.40 14.11
CA SER A 197 -26.03 3.36 14.55
C SER A 197 -25.70 2.01 13.90
N GLN A 198 -25.34 2.00 12.62
CA GLN A 198 -24.96 0.78 11.89
C GLN A 198 -23.57 0.28 12.31
N TYR A 199 -22.59 1.17 12.45
CA TYR A 199 -21.24 0.85 12.90
C TYR A 199 -21.26 0.26 14.32
N ASN A 200 -22.02 0.86 15.24
CA ASN A 200 -22.19 0.36 16.60
C ASN A 200 -22.90 -1.00 16.61
N LYS A 201 -23.89 -1.22 15.74
CA LYS A 201 -24.55 -2.53 15.58
C LYS A 201 -23.57 -3.58 15.05
N VAL A 202 -22.76 -3.25 14.04
CA VAL A 202 -21.77 -4.15 13.42
C VAL A 202 -20.59 -4.47 14.36
N PHE A 203 -20.12 -3.50 15.14
CA PHE A 203 -19.03 -3.72 16.09
C PHE A 203 -19.50 -4.49 17.33
N ARG A 204 -20.73 -4.25 17.80
CA ARG A 204 -21.38 -5.09 18.82
C ARG A 204 -21.54 -6.51 18.31
N THR A 205 -22.09 -6.71 17.11
CA THR A 205 -22.23 -8.06 16.55
C THR A 205 -20.89 -8.73 16.30
N GLN A 206 -19.83 -8.05 15.88
CA GLN A 206 -18.49 -8.66 15.77
C GLN A 206 -17.88 -9.03 17.13
N SER A 207 -18.04 -8.19 18.13
CA SER A 207 -17.53 -8.43 19.48
C SER A 207 -18.30 -9.57 20.16
N ASP A 208 -19.62 -9.61 19.94
CA ASP A 208 -20.51 -10.66 20.39
C ASP A 208 -20.27 -11.95 19.62
N LEU A 209 -20.02 -11.91 18.30
CA LEU A 209 -19.63 -13.09 17.49
C LEU A 209 -18.30 -13.65 17.97
N LYS A 210 -17.28 -12.80 18.18
CA LYS A 210 -15.98 -13.23 18.71
C LYS A 210 -16.11 -13.85 20.10
N ARG A 211 -17.01 -13.32 20.93
CA ARG A 211 -17.30 -13.83 22.28
C ARG A 211 -18.09 -15.15 22.25
N LEU A 212 -19.03 -15.29 21.32
CA LEU A 212 -19.82 -16.51 21.10
C LEU A 212 -18.96 -17.62 20.49
N ILE A 213 -18.21 -17.34 19.42
CA ILE A 213 -17.29 -18.30 18.78
C ILE A 213 -16.26 -18.83 19.80
N LYS A 214 -15.85 -17.99 20.77
CA LYS A 214 -14.92 -18.41 21.83
C LYS A 214 -15.58 -19.26 22.92
N LYS A 215 -16.91 -19.23 23.07
CA LYS A 215 -17.64 -19.90 24.15
C LYS A 215 -18.51 -21.07 23.68
N THR A 216 -18.81 -21.20 22.39
CA THR A 216 -19.85 -22.12 21.90
C THR A 216 -19.27 -23.15 20.94
N LYS A 217 -19.70 -24.42 21.08
CA LYS A 217 -19.33 -25.51 20.14
C LYS A 217 -19.86 -25.19 18.73
N THR A 218 -19.06 -25.51 17.72
CA THR A 218 -19.26 -25.16 16.30
C THR A 218 -20.66 -25.54 15.77
N GLU A 219 -21.22 -26.63 16.26
CA GLU A 219 -22.54 -27.16 15.86
C GLU A 219 -23.69 -26.25 16.28
N THR A 220 -23.59 -25.59 17.44
CA THR A 220 -24.62 -24.66 17.94
C THR A 220 -24.61 -23.35 17.15
N VAL A 221 -23.43 -22.91 16.70
CA VAL A 221 -23.28 -21.72 15.85
C VAL A 221 -23.92 -21.96 14.49
N LEU A 222 -23.71 -23.14 13.90
CA LEU A 222 -24.33 -23.56 12.64
C LEU A 222 -25.88 -23.58 12.71
N LEU A 223 -26.43 -24.10 13.80
CA LEU A 223 -27.88 -24.17 14.01
C LEU A 223 -28.50 -22.77 14.18
N TRP A 224 -27.79 -21.87 14.85
CA TRP A 224 -28.20 -20.47 15.01
C TRP A 224 -28.18 -19.70 13.68
N PHE A 225 -27.15 -19.91 12.85
CA PHE A 225 -27.08 -19.37 11.49
C PHE A 225 -28.21 -19.90 10.61
N GLN A 226 -28.54 -21.18 10.70
CA GLN A 226 -29.65 -21.79 9.94
C GLN A 226 -31.02 -21.20 10.33
N LEU A 227 -31.26 -20.92 11.61
CA LEU A 227 -32.50 -20.31 12.09
C LEU A 227 -32.65 -18.85 11.63
N ILE A 228 -31.55 -18.07 11.66
CA ILE A 228 -31.55 -16.67 11.20
C ILE A 228 -31.73 -16.57 9.68
N LEU A 229 -31.10 -17.48 8.92
CA LEU A 229 -31.28 -17.56 7.48
C LEU A 229 -32.72 -17.94 7.13
N LYS A 230 -33.31 -18.95 7.80
CA LYS A 230 -34.72 -19.32 7.60
C LYS A 230 -35.69 -18.17 7.92
N GLY A 231 -35.43 -17.38 8.97
CA GLY A 231 -36.29 -16.26 9.37
C GLY A 231 -36.20 -15.01 8.48
N ARG A 232 -35.14 -14.88 7.66
CA ARG A 232 -34.95 -13.72 6.75
C ARG A 232 -35.27 -14.02 5.27
N ILE A 233 -35.41 -15.30 4.90
CA ILE A 233 -35.73 -15.72 3.52
C ILE A 233 -37.25 -15.69 3.24
N THR A 234 -38.09 -15.33 4.21
CA THR A 234 -39.56 -15.27 4.02
C THR A 234 -40.05 -14.03 3.27
N VAL A 235 -39.19 -13.05 2.95
CA VAL A 235 -39.55 -11.90 2.11
C VAL A 235 -38.74 -11.94 0.82
N ILE A 236 -39.30 -12.61 -0.18
CA ILE A 236 -38.76 -12.71 -1.53
C ILE A 236 -39.11 -11.41 -2.26
N ASP A 237 -38.35 -10.34 -2.03
CA ASP A 237 -38.35 -9.22 -2.99
C ASP A 237 -37.03 -8.40 -3.04
N GLN A 238 -35.92 -8.93 -2.51
CA GLN A 238 -34.63 -8.24 -2.62
C GLN A 238 -33.49 -9.22 -2.92
N GLY A 239 -33.33 -9.58 -4.20
CA GLY A 239 -32.23 -10.41 -4.68
C GLY A 239 -30.83 -9.90 -4.31
N TRP A 240 -30.68 -8.60 -4.06
CA TRP A 240 -29.45 -7.98 -3.56
C TRP A 240 -29.09 -8.37 -2.12
N GLN A 241 -30.08 -8.62 -1.25
CA GLN A 241 -29.83 -9.07 0.13
C GLN A 241 -29.34 -10.52 0.16
N VAL A 242 -29.86 -11.37 -0.72
CA VAL A 242 -29.39 -12.76 -0.88
C VAL A 242 -27.95 -12.79 -1.38
N PHE A 243 -27.60 -11.90 -2.32
CA PHE A 243 -26.22 -11.76 -2.80
C PHE A 243 -25.26 -11.28 -1.70
N TYR A 244 -25.70 -10.35 -0.85
CA TYR A 244 -24.91 -9.86 0.28
C TYR A 244 -24.70 -10.93 1.35
N ILE A 245 -25.74 -11.71 1.65
CA ILE A 245 -25.69 -12.86 2.56
C ILE A 245 -24.73 -13.94 2.01
N LEU A 246 -24.79 -14.23 0.70
CA LEU A 246 -23.86 -15.15 0.04
C LEU A 246 -22.41 -14.67 0.13
N ILE A 247 -22.13 -13.38 -0.07
CA ILE A 247 -20.78 -12.80 0.08
C ILE A 247 -20.29 -12.89 1.52
N VAL A 248 -21.16 -12.62 2.51
CA VAL A 248 -20.81 -12.73 3.93
C VAL A 248 -20.55 -14.19 4.31
N LEU A 249 -21.36 -15.14 3.82
CA LEU A 249 -21.14 -16.58 4.02
C LEU A 249 -19.86 -17.06 3.33
N LEU A 250 -19.53 -16.55 2.13
CA LEU A 250 -18.28 -16.85 1.43
C LEU A 250 -17.06 -16.32 2.18
N LYS A 251 -17.13 -15.10 2.73
CA LYS A 251 -16.05 -14.56 3.57
C LYS A 251 -15.89 -15.29 4.89
N LEU A 252 -17.00 -15.73 5.50
CA LEU A 252 -16.97 -16.53 6.72
C LEU A 252 -16.45 -17.95 6.46
N SER A 253 -16.79 -18.59 5.33
CA SER A 253 -16.24 -19.90 4.97
C SER A 253 -14.74 -19.83 4.68
N GLN A 254 -14.26 -18.76 4.02
CA GLN A 254 -12.84 -18.47 3.81
C GLN A 254 -12.07 -18.19 5.10
N LEU A 255 -12.73 -17.67 6.12
CA LEU A 255 -12.17 -17.50 7.46
C LEU A 255 -12.09 -18.82 8.24
N LEU A 256 -13.03 -19.73 8.00
CA LEU A 256 -13.05 -21.06 8.63
C LEU A 256 -12.08 -22.06 7.98
N THR A 257 -11.81 -21.93 6.68
CA THR A 257 -10.81 -22.76 5.97
C THR A 257 -9.37 -22.31 6.21
N LYS A 258 -9.14 -21.11 6.75
CA LYS A 258 -7.84 -20.67 7.27
C LYS A 258 -7.66 -21.07 8.74
N LYS A 259 -7.74 -22.37 9.03
CA LYS A 259 -7.03 -22.93 10.18
C LYS A 259 -5.65 -23.38 9.69
N PRO A 260 -4.56 -22.97 10.35
CA PRO A 260 -3.30 -23.68 10.21
C PRO A 260 -3.43 -25.02 10.94
N ILE A 261 -3.25 -26.12 10.22
CA ILE A 261 -2.46 -27.26 10.67
C ILE A 261 -1.32 -27.35 9.67
#